data_AF-A0A8J2VK09-F1
#
_entry.id   AF-A0A8J2VK09-F1
#
_cell.length_a   1.000
_cell.length_b   1.000
_cell.length_c   1.000
_cell.angle_alpha   90.00
_cell.angle_beta   90.00
_cell.angle_gamma   90.00
#
_symmetry.space_group_name_H-M   'P 1'
#
loop_
_entity.id
_entity.type
_entity.pdbx_description
1 polymer ?
#
loop_
_entity_poly.entity_id
_entity_poly.type
_entity_poly.pdbx_seq_one_letter_code
_entity_poly.pdbx_strand_id
1 'polypeptide(L)'
;MSVFSKALASLGVGNAKVDTRLKQTQYRQGGVIEGEVFIQGGQVEQVIDEIYLYLVIVYHEGKSQKEYVMEEYRLSERFRIGPRETKVIPFDLTLPFDTPVTTGGCPVYLKTGLDIKRAKDPDDMDGIEVLPHPLVEKVLHAVEKIGFQLHHIEFEFEHFYSRHPFIQVFQLNPTGTWQGELDQLDLVFYVGEHQIEVIMQIDRSANDLMTSLEEALQLDARTVRFSVTDRDVHGGTAMLEKKLTQLIHENL
;
A
#
# COMPACT_ATOMS: atom_id res chain seq x y z
N MET A 1 27.30 39.05 -8.14
CA MET A 1 27.06 37.73 -7.53
C MET A 1 28.28 36.85 -7.76
N SER A 2 28.80 36.18 -6.74
CA SER A 2 30.06 35.41 -6.82
C SER A 2 29.81 34.01 -7.41
N VAL A 3 30.72 33.55 -8.27
CA VAL A 3 30.72 32.18 -8.84
C VAL A 3 30.77 31.12 -7.73
N PHE A 4 31.39 31.46 -6.59
CA PHE A 4 31.50 30.60 -5.41
C PHE A 4 30.14 30.21 -4.81
N SER A 5 29.17 31.13 -4.76
CA SER A 5 27.85 30.87 -4.18
C SER A 5 27.07 29.83 -5.00
N LYS A 6 27.21 29.87 -6.33
CA LYS A 6 26.58 28.90 -7.23
C LYS A 6 27.25 27.52 -7.15
N ALA A 7 28.58 27.48 -6.99
CA ALA A 7 29.34 26.24 -6.85
C ALA A 7 29.06 25.51 -5.53
N LEU A 8 28.81 26.23 -4.44
CA LEU A 8 28.45 25.63 -3.14
C LEU A 8 27.02 25.09 -3.10
N ALA A 9 26.09 25.77 -3.77
CA ALA A 9 24.73 25.27 -3.96
C ALA A 9 24.71 23.95 -4.74
N SER A 10 25.50 23.81 -5.81
CA SER A 10 25.61 22.52 -6.51
C SER A 10 26.17 21.38 -5.65
N LEU A 11 26.81 21.67 -4.52
CA LEU A 11 27.31 20.69 -3.54
C LEU A 11 26.32 20.40 -2.39
N GLY A 12 25.10 20.96 -2.44
CA GLY A 12 24.03 20.73 -1.45
C GLY A 12 23.98 21.75 -0.31
N VAL A 13 24.94 22.66 -0.20
CA VAL A 13 24.99 23.66 0.88
C VAL A 13 24.15 24.88 0.52
N GLY A 14 23.04 25.07 1.23
CA GLY A 14 22.14 26.22 1.02
C GLY A 14 21.18 26.07 -0.17
N ASN A 15 20.86 24.85 -0.58
CA ASN A 15 19.87 24.54 -1.60
C ASN A 15 18.43 24.76 -1.14
N ALA A 16 17.51 24.69 -2.11
CA ALA A 16 16.10 24.61 -1.79
C ALA A 16 15.83 23.37 -0.92
N LYS A 17 14.82 23.46 -0.06
CA LYS A 17 14.33 22.34 0.75
C LYS A 17 12.88 22.06 0.39
N VAL A 18 12.49 20.82 0.56
CA VAL A 18 11.12 20.34 0.38
C VAL A 18 10.66 19.68 1.68
N ASP A 19 9.37 19.81 1.98
CA ASP A 19 8.70 19.29 3.17
C ASP A 19 7.24 19.04 2.78
N THR A 20 6.80 17.79 2.78
CA THR A 20 5.46 17.37 2.43
C THR A 20 4.64 17.33 3.70
N ARG A 21 3.44 17.91 3.66
CA ARG A 21 2.57 17.99 4.82
C ARG A 21 1.23 17.38 4.49
N LEU A 22 0.98 16.23 5.09
CA LEU A 22 -0.27 15.51 4.93
C LEU A 22 -1.29 16.01 5.96
N LYS A 23 -2.57 16.10 5.58
CA LYS A 23 -3.64 16.47 6.52
C LYS A 23 -3.86 15.41 7.60
N GLN A 24 -3.54 14.15 7.29
CA GLN A 24 -3.65 13.00 8.17
C GLN A 24 -2.54 11.98 7.84
N THR A 25 -2.33 11.02 8.73
CA THR A 25 -1.32 9.97 8.57
C THR A 25 -1.92 8.59 8.30
N GLN A 26 -3.25 8.46 8.35
CA GLN A 26 -3.99 7.23 8.14
C GLN A 26 -4.94 7.38 6.95
N TYR A 27 -4.92 6.41 6.04
CA TYR A 27 -5.75 6.40 4.84
C TYR A 27 -6.27 5.01 4.59
N ARG A 28 -7.47 4.88 4.03
CA ARG A 28 -7.98 3.58 3.55
C ARG A 28 -7.58 3.37 2.10
N GLN A 29 -7.41 2.11 1.70
CA GLN A 29 -7.33 1.73 0.28
C GLN A 29 -8.45 2.41 -0.53
N GLY A 30 -8.11 3.08 -1.64
CA GLY A 30 -9.06 3.88 -2.43
C GLY A 30 -9.38 5.27 -1.87
N GLY A 31 -8.88 5.62 -0.69
CA GLY A 31 -9.12 6.91 -0.04
C GLY A 31 -8.34 8.06 -0.70
N VAL A 32 -8.72 9.31 -0.36
CA VAL A 32 -8.03 10.50 -0.86
C VAL A 32 -6.96 10.93 0.14
N ILE A 33 -5.74 11.11 -0.38
CA ILE A 33 -4.63 11.75 0.30
C ILE A 33 -4.64 13.22 -0.07
N GLU A 34 -4.82 14.07 0.93
CA GLU A 34 -4.75 15.52 0.77
C GLU A 34 -3.55 16.06 1.52
N GLY A 35 -2.82 16.97 0.88
CA GLY A 35 -1.65 17.58 1.49
C GLY A 35 -1.14 18.78 0.72
N GLU A 36 0.03 19.24 1.14
CA GLU A 36 0.76 20.31 0.48
C GLU A 36 2.26 20.01 0.46
N VAL A 37 2.93 20.38 -0.63
CA VAL A 37 4.38 20.40 -0.70
C VAL A 37 4.85 21.81 -0.38
N PHE A 38 5.53 21.96 0.76
CA PHE A 38 6.16 23.19 1.19
C PHE A 38 7.59 23.25 0.67
N ILE A 39 7.93 24.34 -0.01
CA ILE A 39 9.23 24.51 -0.66
C ILE A 39 9.86 25.79 -0.13
N GLN A 40 11.07 25.66 0.39
CA GLN A 40 11.87 26.77 0.87
C GLN A 40 13.06 26.98 -0.04
N GLY A 41 13.09 28.10 -0.76
CA GLY A 41 14.20 28.50 -1.61
C GLY A 41 15.50 28.66 -0.83
N GLY A 42 16.60 28.31 -1.49
CA GLY A 42 17.95 28.33 -0.93
C GLY A 42 18.56 29.74 -0.82
N GLN A 43 19.89 29.81 -0.87
CA GLN A 43 20.63 31.08 -0.84
C GLN A 43 20.65 31.82 -2.19
N VAL A 44 20.37 31.10 -3.27
CA VAL A 44 20.35 31.63 -4.64
C VAL A 44 19.07 31.18 -5.35
N GLU A 45 18.67 31.91 -6.38
CA GLU A 45 17.58 31.50 -7.28
C GLU A 45 17.92 30.14 -7.90
N GLN A 46 16.94 29.24 -7.89
CA GLN A 46 17.01 27.92 -8.48
C GLN A 46 15.84 27.72 -9.45
N VAL A 47 16.06 26.92 -10.48
CA VAL A 47 15.02 26.48 -11.40
C VAL A 47 14.66 25.06 -11.01
N ILE A 48 13.41 24.85 -10.62
CA ILE A 48 12.83 23.54 -10.34
C ILE A 48 12.14 23.12 -11.63
N ASP A 49 12.59 22.01 -12.22
CA ASP A 49 12.03 21.50 -13.46
C ASP A 49 10.70 20.79 -13.18
N GLU A 50 10.66 19.91 -12.17
CA GLU A 50 9.47 19.16 -11.77
C GLU A 50 9.48 18.85 -10.26
N ILE A 51 8.29 18.57 -9.73
CA ILE A 51 8.11 18.00 -8.39
C ILE A 51 7.42 16.66 -8.58
N TYR A 52 8.05 15.62 -8.07
CA TYR A 52 7.50 14.28 -8.07
C TYR A 52 7.16 13.86 -6.66
N LEU A 53 6.05 13.14 -6.53
CA LEU A 53 5.65 12.45 -5.33
C LEU A 53 5.46 10.98 -5.69
N TYR A 54 6.16 10.11 -4.98
CA TYR A 54 6.13 8.67 -5.19
C TYR A 54 5.39 7.99 -4.05
N LEU A 55 4.46 7.09 -4.37
CA LEU A 55 3.94 6.14 -3.41
C LEU A 55 4.89 4.94 -3.40
N VAL A 56 5.49 4.64 -2.25
CA VAL A 56 6.55 3.64 -2.16
C VAL A 56 6.26 2.65 -1.04
N ILE A 57 6.55 1.39 -1.34
CA ILE A 57 6.46 0.28 -0.41
C ILE A 57 7.88 -0.15 -0.04
N VAL A 58 8.09 -0.40 1.24
CA VAL A 58 9.31 -1.00 1.76
C VAL A 58 9.11 -2.49 1.90
N TYR A 59 10.09 -3.25 1.42
CA TYR A 59 10.13 -4.70 1.62
C TYR A 59 11.52 -5.18 1.99
N HIS A 60 11.59 -6.39 2.53
CA HIS A 60 12.85 -7.04 2.88
C HIS A 60 13.24 -8.09 1.85
N GLU A 61 14.46 -8.02 1.33
CA GLU A 61 15.08 -9.08 0.54
C GLU A 61 16.28 -9.61 1.32
N GLY A 62 16.09 -10.77 1.98
CA GLY A 62 17.07 -11.32 2.91
C GLY A 62 17.32 -10.39 4.10
N LYS A 63 18.53 -9.84 4.22
CA LYS A 63 18.90 -8.88 5.29
C LYS A 63 18.81 -7.42 4.85
N SER A 64 18.47 -7.16 3.60
CA SER A 64 18.47 -5.81 3.03
C SER A 64 17.05 -5.30 2.88
N GLN A 65 16.85 -4.04 3.23
CA GLN A 65 15.62 -3.31 2.97
C GLN A 65 15.68 -2.71 1.56
N LYS A 66 14.59 -2.82 0.80
CA LYS A 66 14.44 -2.30 -0.56
C LYS A 66 13.18 -1.45 -0.69
N GLU A 67 13.17 -0.61 -1.71
CA GLU A 67 12.06 0.28 -2.06
C GLU A 67 11.43 -0.20 -3.37
N TYR A 68 10.10 -0.23 -3.41
CA TYR A 68 9.32 -0.44 -4.63
C TYR A 68 8.40 0.76 -4.86
N VAL A 69 8.65 1.51 -5.93
CA VAL A 69 7.81 2.62 -6.35
C VAL A 69 6.55 2.04 -6.98
N MET A 70 5.43 2.18 -6.29
CA MET A 70 4.13 1.68 -6.73
C MET A 70 3.46 2.65 -7.70
N GLU A 71 3.53 3.96 -7.41
CA GLU A 71 2.98 5.02 -8.24
C GLU A 71 3.87 6.27 -8.23
N GLU A 72 3.82 7.03 -9.32
CA GLU A 72 4.51 8.31 -9.50
C GLU A 72 3.51 9.40 -9.89
N TYR A 73 3.55 10.51 -9.17
CA TYR A 73 2.69 11.67 -9.39
C TYR A 73 3.54 12.90 -9.66
N ARG A 74 3.28 13.58 -10.79
CA ARG A 74 3.87 14.87 -11.10
C ARG A 74 2.99 15.99 -10.56
N LEU A 75 3.50 16.77 -9.62
CA LEU A 75 2.74 17.82 -8.92
C LEU A 75 2.91 19.22 -9.50
N SER A 76 3.89 19.43 -10.39
CA SER A 76 4.10 20.75 -10.98
C SER A 76 4.75 20.75 -12.37
N GLU A 77 4.58 21.88 -13.05
CA GLU A 77 5.41 22.28 -14.18
C GLU A 77 6.61 23.09 -13.70
N ARG A 78 7.57 23.30 -14.60
CA ARG A 78 8.80 24.06 -14.34
C ARG A 78 8.55 25.46 -13.79
N PHE A 79 9.24 25.81 -12.71
CA PHE A 79 9.19 27.15 -12.12
C PHE A 79 10.52 27.59 -11.53
N ARG A 80 10.61 28.89 -11.19
CA ARG A 80 11.75 29.46 -10.46
C ARG A 80 11.37 29.65 -9.01
N ILE A 81 12.31 29.36 -8.12
CA ILE A 81 12.20 29.72 -6.71
C ILE A 81 13.37 30.64 -6.34
N GLY A 82 13.04 31.83 -5.85
CA GLY A 82 13.98 32.86 -5.44
C GLY A 82 14.69 32.52 -4.13
N PRO A 83 15.76 33.28 -3.78
CA PRO A 83 16.45 33.11 -2.51
C PRO A 83 15.51 33.28 -1.32
N ARG A 84 15.44 32.27 -0.45
CA ARG A 84 14.56 32.23 0.74
C ARG A 84 13.07 32.42 0.43
N GLU A 85 12.64 32.33 -0.82
CA GLU A 85 11.23 32.34 -1.18
C GLU A 85 10.55 31.10 -0.60
N THR A 86 9.30 31.24 -0.17
CA THR A 86 8.45 30.12 0.22
C THR A 86 7.39 29.92 -0.84
N LYS A 87 7.23 28.68 -1.30
CA LYS A 87 6.15 28.27 -2.21
C LYS A 87 5.44 27.06 -1.61
N VAL A 88 4.12 27.03 -1.77
CA VAL A 88 3.27 25.93 -1.32
C VAL A 88 2.48 25.43 -2.52
N ILE A 89 2.50 24.12 -2.75
CA ILE A 89 1.75 23.46 -3.83
C ILE A 89 0.81 22.45 -3.19
N PRO A 90 -0.51 22.72 -3.15
CA PRO A 90 -1.48 21.76 -2.63
C PRO A 90 -1.63 20.60 -3.62
N PHE A 91 -1.98 19.43 -3.10
CA PHE A 91 -2.32 18.26 -3.91
C PHE A 91 -3.44 17.45 -3.26
N ASP A 92 -4.16 16.73 -4.11
CA ASP A 92 -5.07 15.65 -3.76
C ASP A 92 -4.79 14.47 -4.70
N LEU A 93 -4.67 13.27 -4.11
CA LEU A 93 -4.31 12.04 -4.82
C LEU A 93 -5.20 10.92 -4.32
N THR A 94 -5.65 10.04 -5.21
CA THR A 94 -6.36 8.82 -4.79
C THR A 94 -5.34 7.74 -4.49
N LEU A 95 -5.37 7.20 -3.27
CA LEU A 95 -4.57 6.03 -2.92
C LEU A 95 -5.09 4.82 -3.72
N PRO A 96 -4.25 4.10 -4.47
CA PRO A 96 -4.68 2.93 -5.22
C PRO A 96 -5.39 1.90 -4.31
N PHE A 97 -6.42 1.25 -4.85
CA PHE A 97 -7.16 0.22 -4.11
C PHE A 97 -6.29 -0.99 -3.74
N ASP A 98 -5.29 -1.27 -4.57
CA ASP A 98 -4.34 -2.36 -4.41
C ASP A 98 -3.07 -1.97 -3.63
N THR A 99 -3.05 -0.80 -2.99
CA THR A 99 -1.98 -0.50 -2.02
C THR A 99 -2.10 -1.46 -0.83
N PRO A 100 -1.02 -2.15 -0.41
CA PRO A 100 -1.10 -3.10 0.69
C PRO A 100 -1.48 -2.40 2.01
N VAL A 101 -2.18 -3.11 2.88
CA VAL A 101 -2.41 -2.66 4.26
C VAL A 101 -1.08 -2.57 4.97
N THR A 102 -0.84 -1.49 5.72
CA THR A 102 0.44 -1.31 6.41
C THR A 102 0.58 -2.31 7.54
N THR A 103 1.72 -3.01 7.57
CA THR A 103 2.11 -3.93 8.64
C THR A 103 3.56 -3.69 9.02
N GLY A 104 4.06 -4.33 10.08
CA GLY A 104 5.47 -4.23 10.46
C GLY A 104 6.45 -4.65 9.35
N GLY A 105 6.03 -5.54 8.43
CA GLY A 105 6.82 -5.99 7.27
C GLY A 105 6.58 -5.22 5.98
N CYS A 106 5.57 -4.33 5.95
CA CYS A 106 5.20 -3.53 4.77
C CYS A 106 4.95 -2.06 5.13
N PRO A 107 6.00 -1.29 5.51
CA PRO A 107 5.89 0.16 5.61
C PRO A 107 5.56 0.79 4.26
N VAL A 108 4.68 1.80 4.28
CA VAL A 108 4.29 2.59 3.10
C VAL A 108 4.62 4.06 3.37
N TYR A 109 5.18 4.75 2.39
CA TYR A 109 5.44 6.18 2.50
C TYR A 109 5.20 6.93 1.19
N LEU A 110 5.02 8.25 1.32
CA LEU A 110 5.12 9.18 0.22
C LEU A 110 6.52 9.78 0.20
N LYS A 111 7.18 9.75 -0.95
CA LYS A 111 8.50 10.34 -1.14
C LYS A 111 8.42 11.48 -2.13
N THR A 112 8.79 12.67 -1.70
CA THR A 112 8.77 13.86 -2.54
C THR A 112 10.18 14.20 -2.99
N GLY A 113 10.34 14.56 -4.25
CA GLY A 113 11.62 15.01 -4.82
C GLY A 113 11.44 16.26 -5.66
N LEU A 114 12.41 17.19 -5.59
CA LEU A 114 12.50 18.34 -6.50
C LEU A 114 13.60 18.08 -7.53
N ASP A 115 13.26 18.04 -8.81
CA ASP A 115 14.27 17.97 -9.89
C ASP A 115 14.87 19.36 -10.12
N ILE A 116 16.13 19.53 -9.72
CA ILE A 116 16.86 20.80 -9.85
C ILE A 116 18.09 20.61 -10.74
N LYS A 117 18.09 21.28 -11.89
CA LYS A 117 19.23 21.21 -12.83
C LYS A 117 20.57 21.48 -12.15
N ARG A 118 21.48 20.50 -12.26
CA ARG A 118 22.88 20.58 -11.82
C ARG A 118 23.03 20.84 -10.31
N ALA A 119 22.04 20.46 -9.52
CA ALA A 119 22.11 20.42 -8.06
C ALA A 119 21.79 19.01 -7.57
N LYS A 120 22.10 18.74 -6.30
CA LYS A 120 21.56 17.56 -5.62
C LYS A 120 20.08 17.84 -5.33
N ASP A 121 19.21 16.96 -5.78
CA ASP A 121 17.77 17.03 -5.56
C ASP A 121 17.47 16.89 -4.07
N PRO A 122 16.77 17.85 -3.45
CA PRO A 122 16.24 17.68 -2.11
C PRO A 122 15.07 16.69 -2.15
N ASP A 123 15.02 15.83 -1.15
CA ASP A 123 14.01 14.82 -0.95
C ASP A 123 13.40 14.88 0.45
N ASP A 124 12.23 14.27 0.57
CA ASP A 124 11.46 14.17 1.80
C ASP A 124 10.64 12.87 1.80
N MET A 125 10.34 12.33 2.99
CA MET A 125 9.69 11.03 3.16
C MET A 125 8.70 11.04 4.32
N ASP A 126 7.43 10.76 4.02
CA ASP A 126 6.34 10.73 4.99
C ASP A 126 5.70 9.35 5.04
N GLY A 127 5.83 8.68 6.20
CA GLY A 127 5.15 7.42 6.45
C GLY A 127 3.63 7.62 6.50
N ILE A 128 2.91 6.72 5.84
CA ILE A 128 1.45 6.63 5.93
C ILE A 128 1.03 5.24 6.40
N GLU A 129 -0.04 5.19 7.19
CA GLU A 129 -0.69 3.94 7.57
C GLU A 129 -1.88 3.70 6.64
N VAL A 130 -1.81 2.61 5.89
CA VAL A 130 -2.84 2.16 4.96
C VAL A 130 -3.72 1.17 5.69
N LEU A 131 -4.98 1.56 5.90
CA LEU A 131 -6.03 0.74 6.50
C LEU A 131 -6.75 -0.08 5.42
N PRO A 132 -7.29 -1.27 5.77
CA PRO A 132 -8.01 -2.09 4.82
C PRO A 132 -9.23 -1.37 4.24
N HIS A 133 -9.61 -1.74 3.02
CA HIS A 133 -10.88 -1.33 2.43
C HIS A 133 -12.06 -1.78 3.32
N PRO A 134 -13.17 -1.01 3.42
CA PRO A 134 -14.31 -1.38 4.26
C PRO A 134 -14.87 -2.79 3.98
N LEU A 135 -14.90 -3.22 2.72
CA LEU A 135 -15.33 -4.58 2.38
C LEU A 135 -14.37 -5.66 2.91
N VAL A 136 -13.06 -5.38 2.94
CA VAL A 136 -12.06 -6.30 3.52
C VAL A 136 -12.32 -6.45 5.02
N GLU A 137 -12.54 -5.35 5.74
CA GLU A 137 -12.90 -5.41 7.17
C GLU A 137 -14.19 -6.21 7.40
N LYS A 138 -15.19 -6.08 6.52
CA LYS A 138 -16.44 -6.86 6.62
C LYS A 138 -16.22 -8.35 6.40
N VAL A 139 -15.35 -8.73 5.46
CA VAL A 139 -14.97 -10.14 5.27
C VAL A 139 -14.25 -10.65 6.50
N LEU A 140 -13.22 -9.96 6.99
CA LEU A 140 -12.46 -10.36 8.17
C LEU A 140 -13.39 -10.54 9.39
N HIS A 141 -14.29 -9.60 9.63
CA HIS A 141 -15.26 -9.69 10.71
C HIS A 141 -16.28 -10.83 10.53
N ALA A 142 -16.69 -11.14 9.30
CA ALA A 142 -17.55 -12.29 9.02
C ALA A 142 -16.81 -13.61 9.30
N VAL A 143 -15.54 -13.70 8.89
CA VAL A 143 -14.67 -14.84 9.14
C VAL A 143 -14.42 -15.03 10.64
N GLU A 144 -14.23 -13.94 11.39
CA GLU A 144 -14.10 -13.99 12.84
C GLU A 144 -15.33 -14.61 13.51
N LYS A 145 -16.53 -14.18 13.10
CA LYS A 145 -17.79 -14.69 13.66
C LYS A 145 -18.06 -16.15 13.39
N ILE A 146 -17.56 -16.69 12.28
CA ILE A 146 -17.72 -18.12 11.97
C ILE A 146 -16.67 -18.99 12.66
N GLY A 147 -15.78 -18.41 13.47
CA GLY A 147 -14.84 -19.16 14.30
C GLY A 147 -13.42 -19.15 13.78
N PHE A 148 -12.91 -18.00 13.35
CA PHE A 148 -11.48 -17.81 13.05
C PHE A 148 -10.98 -16.53 13.73
N GLN A 149 -9.67 -16.33 13.78
CA GLN A 149 -9.09 -15.11 14.29
C GLN A 149 -7.87 -14.75 13.45
N LEU A 150 -7.81 -13.49 12.99
CA LEU A 150 -6.63 -12.99 12.30
C LEU A 150 -5.42 -13.10 13.23
N HIS A 151 -4.43 -13.87 12.80
CA HIS A 151 -3.22 -14.13 13.56
C HIS A 151 -2.05 -13.31 13.03
N HIS A 152 -1.92 -13.24 11.70
CA HIS A 152 -0.79 -12.60 11.04
C HIS A 152 -1.18 -12.08 9.66
N ILE A 153 -0.47 -11.05 9.19
CA ILE A 153 -0.56 -10.58 7.81
C ILE A 153 0.84 -10.66 7.22
N GLU A 154 1.04 -11.63 6.34
CA GLU A 154 2.30 -11.82 5.64
C GLU A 154 2.33 -10.92 4.39
N PHE A 155 3.48 -10.31 4.14
CA PHE A 155 3.73 -9.52 2.94
C PHE A 155 4.94 -10.10 2.22
N GLU A 156 4.71 -10.63 1.03
CA GLU A 156 5.73 -11.31 0.24
C GLU A 156 5.97 -10.54 -1.05
N PHE A 157 7.23 -10.23 -1.32
CA PHE A 157 7.65 -9.55 -2.53
C PHE A 157 8.32 -10.55 -3.46
N GLU A 158 7.54 -11.17 -4.34
CA GLU A 158 8.02 -12.08 -5.38
C GLU A 158 7.46 -11.69 -6.75
N HIS A 159 8.04 -12.23 -7.83
CA HIS A 159 7.63 -11.92 -9.20
C HIS A 159 6.30 -12.62 -9.57
N PHE A 160 5.23 -12.26 -8.86
CA PHE A 160 3.88 -12.73 -9.14
C PHE A 160 3.38 -12.14 -10.46
N TYR A 161 2.60 -12.94 -11.22
CA TYR A 161 1.94 -12.50 -12.45
C TYR A 161 0.70 -11.62 -12.17
N SER A 162 0.88 -10.52 -11.44
CA SER A 162 -0.15 -9.50 -11.16
C SER A 162 0.33 -8.09 -11.58
N ARG A 163 -0.45 -7.04 -11.29
CA ARG A 163 -0.03 -5.64 -11.51
C ARG A 163 1.24 -5.29 -10.73
N HIS A 164 1.40 -5.87 -9.53
CA HIS A 164 2.54 -5.61 -8.64
C HIS A 164 3.26 -6.92 -8.26
N PRO A 165 4.58 -6.85 -8.02
CA PRO A 165 5.41 -7.99 -7.63
C PRO A 165 5.34 -8.26 -6.12
N PHE A 166 4.13 -8.27 -5.56
CA PHE A 166 3.90 -8.63 -4.17
C PHE A 166 2.49 -9.16 -3.94
N ILE A 167 2.30 -9.86 -2.83
CA ILE A 167 0.99 -10.27 -2.31
C ILE A 167 0.91 -9.96 -0.81
N GLN A 168 -0.32 -9.82 -0.33
CA GLN A 168 -0.61 -9.73 1.10
C GLN A 168 -1.56 -10.85 1.50
N VAL A 169 -1.10 -11.70 2.42
CA VAL A 169 -1.83 -12.89 2.88
C VAL A 169 -2.28 -12.66 4.32
N PHE A 170 -3.59 -12.71 4.53
CA PHE A 170 -4.20 -12.62 5.85
C PHE A 170 -4.37 -14.04 6.38
N GLN A 171 -3.59 -14.40 7.40
CA GLN A 171 -3.56 -15.73 7.98
C GLN A 171 -4.42 -15.77 9.23
N LEU A 172 -5.41 -16.65 9.23
CA LEU A 172 -6.38 -16.77 10.30
C LEU A 172 -6.34 -18.17 10.92
N ASN A 173 -6.24 -18.20 12.24
CA ASN A 173 -6.26 -19.46 13.00
C ASN A 173 -7.70 -19.81 13.35
N PRO A 174 -8.08 -21.09 13.29
CA PRO A 174 -9.40 -21.53 13.71
C PRO A 174 -9.62 -21.36 15.21
N THR A 175 -10.85 -21.02 15.57
CA THR A 175 -11.34 -20.89 16.94
C THR A 175 -12.65 -21.67 17.11
N GLY A 176 -12.92 -22.12 18.34
CA GLY A 176 -14.16 -22.85 18.62
C GLY A 176 -14.29 -24.16 17.83
N THR A 177 -15.35 -24.30 17.03
CA THR A 177 -15.71 -25.55 16.35
C THR A 177 -14.72 -26.00 15.29
N TRP A 178 -13.96 -25.08 14.70
CA TRP A 178 -12.96 -25.40 13.69
C TRP A 178 -11.63 -25.87 14.28
N GLN A 179 -11.43 -25.71 15.60
CA GLN A 179 -10.19 -26.13 16.25
C GLN A 179 -10.03 -27.65 16.19
N GLY A 180 -8.95 -28.10 15.55
CA GLY A 180 -8.64 -29.52 15.38
C GLY A 180 -9.30 -30.17 14.17
N GLU A 181 -10.17 -29.46 13.45
CA GLU A 181 -10.62 -29.85 12.11
C GLU A 181 -9.80 -29.16 11.02
N LEU A 182 -9.42 -27.90 11.28
CA LEU A 182 -8.59 -27.08 10.41
C LEU A 182 -7.33 -26.63 11.16
N ASP A 183 -6.26 -26.38 10.42
CA ASP A 183 -5.02 -25.80 10.90
C ASP A 183 -5.00 -24.28 10.68
N GLN A 184 -5.37 -23.82 9.48
CA GLN A 184 -5.28 -22.41 9.08
C GLN A 184 -6.24 -22.07 7.92
N LEU A 185 -6.68 -20.82 7.87
CA LEU A 185 -7.39 -20.23 6.75
C LEU A 185 -6.61 -19.02 6.25
N ASP A 186 -6.30 -18.98 4.95
CA ASP A 186 -5.59 -17.87 4.34
C ASP A 186 -6.46 -17.11 3.34
N LEU A 187 -6.39 -15.78 3.40
CA LEU A 187 -7.14 -14.89 2.53
C LEU A 187 -6.21 -13.94 1.78
N VAL A 188 -6.40 -13.85 0.46
CA VAL A 188 -5.80 -12.83 -0.40
C VAL A 188 -6.90 -11.97 -0.99
N PHE A 189 -6.75 -10.65 -0.92
CA PHE A 189 -7.75 -9.69 -1.36
C PHE A 189 -7.27 -8.92 -2.59
N TYR A 190 -8.06 -8.96 -3.65
CA TYR A 190 -7.95 -8.04 -4.79
C TYR A 190 -9.04 -6.98 -4.66
N VAL A 191 -8.64 -5.79 -4.25
CA VAL A 191 -9.56 -4.72 -3.89
C VAL A 191 -9.84 -3.85 -5.11
N GLY A 192 -11.12 -3.58 -5.37
CA GLY A 192 -11.59 -2.60 -6.35
C GLY A 192 -12.61 -1.64 -5.73
N GLU A 193 -13.07 -0.69 -6.55
CA GLU A 193 -13.91 0.43 -6.09
C GLU A 193 -15.28 0.02 -5.54
N HIS A 194 -15.90 -1.01 -6.12
CA HIS A 194 -17.27 -1.44 -5.77
C HIS A 194 -17.37 -2.92 -5.40
N GLN A 195 -16.26 -3.65 -5.53
CA GLN A 195 -16.19 -5.07 -5.26
C GLN A 195 -14.78 -5.43 -4.85
N ILE A 196 -14.69 -6.44 -4.00
CA ILE A 196 -13.43 -7.13 -3.72
C ILE A 196 -13.56 -8.56 -4.20
N GLU A 197 -12.46 -9.08 -4.71
CA GLU A 197 -12.29 -10.49 -4.97
C GLU A 197 -11.42 -11.10 -3.88
N VAL A 198 -11.84 -12.26 -3.39
CA VAL A 198 -11.19 -12.98 -2.30
C VAL A 198 -10.78 -14.34 -2.83
N ILE A 199 -9.49 -14.66 -2.67
CA ILE A 199 -8.99 -16.03 -2.77
C ILE A 199 -8.83 -16.54 -1.35
N MET A 200 -9.47 -17.66 -1.07
CA MET A 200 -9.47 -18.32 0.23
C MET A 200 -8.86 -19.70 0.10
N GLN A 201 -7.89 -20.01 0.95
CA GLN A 201 -7.25 -21.32 1.02
C GLN A 201 -7.44 -21.95 2.40
N ILE A 202 -7.72 -23.26 2.41
CA ILE A 202 -8.05 -24.04 3.60
C ILE A 202 -6.94 -25.07 3.84
N ASP A 203 -6.40 -25.14 5.07
CA ASP A 203 -5.45 -26.16 5.51
C ASP A 203 -4.18 -26.31 4.68
N ARG A 204 -3.56 -25.19 4.30
CA ARG A 204 -2.21 -25.18 3.72
C ARG A 204 -1.34 -24.14 4.40
N SER A 205 -0.04 -24.43 4.46
CA SER A 205 0.94 -23.50 5.01
C SER A 205 1.17 -22.32 4.05
N ALA A 206 1.60 -21.18 4.58
CA ALA A 206 1.94 -19.98 3.78
C ALA A 206 2.93 -20.26 2.64
N ASN A 207 3.84 -21.21 2.83
CA ASN A 207 4.81 -21.59 1.80
C ASN A 207 4.17 -22.35 0.61
N ASP A 208 3.00 -22.96 0.79
CA ASP A 208 2.23 -23.66 -0.27
C ASP A 208 1.29 -22.71 -1.04
N LEU A 209 1.07 -21.49 -0.53
CA LEU A 209 0.21 -20.48 -1.15
C LEU A 209 0.79 -19.99 -2.49
N MET A 210 2.11 -19.92 -2.60
CA MET A 210 2.82 -19.42 -3.79
C MET A 210 2.77 -20.41 -4.95
N THR A 211 3.05 -21.70 -4.68
CA THR A 211 2.89 -22.77 -5.68
C THR A 211 1.43 -22.86 -6.12
N SER A 212 0.50 -22.66 -5.19
CA SER A 212 -0.92 -22.72 -5.49
C SER A 212 -1.52 -21.45 -6.10
N LEU A 213 -0.89 -20.27 -6.12
CA LEU A 213 -1.42 -19.14 -6.90
C LEU A 213 -1.22 -19.38 -8.41
N GLU A 214 -0.08 -19.99 -8.77
CA GLU A 214 0.20 -20.47 -10.12
C GLU A 214 -0.69 -21.67 -10.48
N GLU A 215 -0.90 -22.61 -9.55
CA GLU A 215 -1.82 -23.75 -9.72
C GLU A 215 -3.31 -23.41 -9.53
N ALA A 216 -3.70 -22.30 -8.89
CA ALA A 216 -5.10 -21.90 -8.67
C ALA A 216 -5.72 -21.32 -9.94
N LEU A 217 -4.89 -20.90 -10.89
CA LEU A 217 -5.31 -20.78 -12.29
C LEU A 217 -5.77 -22.14 -12.88
N GLN A 218 -5.47 -23.24 -12.19
CA GLN A 218 -5.89 -24.62 -12.42
C GLN A 218 -6.59 -25.22 -11.16
N LEU A 219 -7.44 -24.45 -10.47
CA LEU A 219 -8.39 -24.84 -9.39
C LEU A 219 -8.15 -26.22 -8.72
N ASP A 220 -7.32 -26.24 -7.68
CA ASP A 220 -7.28 -27.33 -6.69
C ASP A 220 -8.51 -27.25 -5.75
N ALA A 221 -8.93 -28.38 -5.18
CA ALA A 221 -10.15 -28.51 -4.38
C ALA A 221 -10.14 -27.71 -3.06
N ARG A 222 -8.97 -27.20 -2.62
CA ARG A 222 -8.82 -26.44 -1.36
C ARG A 222 -8.65 -24.93 -1.56
N THR A 223 -8.74 -24.45 -2.80
CA THR A 223 -8.65 -23.03 -3.14
C THR A 223 -9.97 -22.55 -3.72
N VAL A 224 -10.56 -21.55 -3.05
CA VAL A 224 -11.86 -20.99 -3.42
C VAL A 224 -11.71 -19.52 -3.78
N ARG A 225 -12.24 -19.13 -4.95
CA ARG A 225 -12.35 -17.72 -5.37
C ARG A 225 -13.80 -17.26 -5.27
N PHE A 226 -14.05 -16.13 -4.62
CA PHE A 226 -15.36 -15.51 -4.58
C PHE A 226 -15.29 -13.98 -4.52
N SER A 227 -16.34 -13.32 -4.98
CA SER A 227 -16.48 -11.86 -4.87
C SER A 227 -17.39 -11.45 -3.71
N VAL A 228 -17.13 -10.25 -3.19
CA VAL A 228 -17.96 -9.55 -2.20
C VAL A 228 -18.17 -8.12 -2.67
N THR A 229 -19.42 -7.68 -2.65
CA THR A 229 -19.86 -6.33 -3.02
C THR A 229 -20.53 -5.64 -1.83
N ASP A 230 -20.76 -4.33 -1.93
CA ASP A 230 -21.54 -3.59 -0.91
C ASP A 230 -22.94 -4.17 -0.66
N ARG A 231 -23.53 -4.83 -1.67
CA ARG A 231 -24.85 -5.46 -1.54
C ARG A 231 -24.80 -6.70 -0.64
N ASP A 232 -23.71 -7.46 -0.70
CA ASP A 232 -23.55 -8.71 0.07
C ASP A 232 -23.43 -8.43 1.58
N VAL A 233 -22.96 -7.24 1.95
CA VAL A 233 -22.77 -6.81 3.34
C VAL A 233 -23.79 -5.76 3.79
N HIS A 234 -24.78 -5.46 2.95
CA HIS A 234 -25.82 -4.50 3.27
C HIS A 234 -26.73 -5.06 4.37
N GLY A 235 -26.84 -4.35 5.50
CA GLY A 235 -27.61 -4.80 6.66
C GLY A 235 -26.89 -5.80 7.58
N GLY A 236 -25.60 -6.08 7.36
CA GLY A 236 -24.76 -6.92 8.23
C GLY A 236 -24.01 -8.02 7.48
N THR A 237 -23.35 -8.89 8.22
CA THR A 237 -22.46 -9.94 7.68
C THR A 237 -23.12 -11.33 7.60
N ALA A 238 -24.36 -11.50 8.02
CA ALA A 238 -24.97 -12.84 8.19
C ALA A 238 -25.09 -13.67 6.90
N MET A 239 -25.34 -13.04 5.74
CA MET A 239 -25.35 -13.76 4.46
C MET A 239 -23.94 -14.19 4.06
N LEU A 240 -22.94 -13.32 4.28
CA LEU A 240 -21.54 -13.62 4.04
C LEU A 240 -21.04 -14.73 4.97
N GLU A 241 -21.40 -14.69 6.26
CA GLU A 241 -21.09 -15.75 7.23
C GLU A 241 -21.58 -17.13 6.74
N LYS A 242 -22.86 -17.23 6.32
CA LYS A 242 -23.42 -18.49 5.76
C LYS A 242 -22.68 -18.95 4.51
N LYS A 243 -22.38 -18.03 3.59
CA LYS A 243 -21.64 -18.31 2.36
C LYS A 243 -20.25 -18.87 2.69
N LEU A 244 -19.50 -18.20 3.57
CA LEU A 244 -18.16 -18.63 3.99
C LEU A 244 -18.20 -20.00 4.67
N THR A 245 -19.12 -20.23 5.61
CA THR A 245 -19.28 -21.54 6.25
C THR A 245 -19.56 -22.64 5.24
N GLN A 246 -20.44 -22.40 4.27
CA GLN A 246 -20.73 -23.38 3.20
C GLN A 246 -19.49 -23.67 2.35
N LEU A 247 -18.78 -22.63 1.92
CA LEU A 247 -17.56 -22.78 1.13
C LEU A 247 -16.49 -23.58 1.88
N ILE A 248 -16.33 -23.37 3.19
CA ILE A 248 -15.37 -24.16 3.98
C ILE A 248 -15.78 -25.63 3.98
N HIS A 249 -17.04 -25.96 4.32
CA HIS A 249 -17.51 -27.35 4.37
C HIS A 249 -17.42 -28.09 3.03
N GLU A 250 -17.66 -27.40 1.92
CA GLU A 250 -17.60 -27.99 0.57
C GLU A 250 -16.16 -28.31 0.12
N ASN A 251 -15.15 -27.75 0.77
CA ASN A 251 -13.74 -27.82 0.36
C ASN A 251 -12.81 -28.37 1.47
N LEU A 252 -13.36 -29.07 2.46
CA LEU A 252 -12.64 -29.87 3.47
C LEU A 252 -12.05 -31.16 2.87
#